data_AF-A0A4R7TY91-F1
#
_entry.id   AF-A0A4R7TY91-F1
#
_cell.length_a   1.000
_cell.length_b   1.000
_cell.length_c   1.000
_cell.angle_alpha   90.00
_cell.angle_beta   90.00
_cell.angle_gamma   90.00
#
_symmetry.space_group_name_H-M   'P 1'
#
loop_
_entity.id
_entity.type
_entity.pdbx_description
1 polymer ?
#
loop_
_entity_poly.entity_id
_entity_poly.type
_entity_poly.pdbx_seq_one_letter_code
_entity_poly.pdbx_strand_id
1 'polypeptide(L)'
;MLKLPTYKDLGINIKEILWKNDFKTFEDFKNAYSAPFCAILGHYLHKNNKHTAENFSLAYNVIFYYGYINQKREKELLNILSEKGFSVKPSFLILDAVIGIDLIASFNDKTYVIQVKPNNKFNNFKYIKTYATKRNYYVIFAYKKQNKWFFYDKNMKEITFI
;
A
#
# COMPACT_ATOMS: atom_id res chain seq x y z
N MET A 1 12.67 -17.92 7.42
CA MET A 1 12.32 -16.59 6.85
C MET A 1 11.66 -15.74 7.93
N LEU A 2 12.11 -14.49 8.12
CA LEU A 2 11.54 -13.57 9.12
C LEU A 2 10.07 -13.27 8.77
N LYS A 3 9.14 -13.54 9.69
CA LYS A 3 7.81 -12.94 9.64
C LYS A 3 7.93 -11.46 10.00
N LEU A 4 7.63 -10.57 9.05
CA LEU A 4 7.66 -9.12 9.27
C LEU A 4 6.63 -8.70 10.32
N PRO A 5 6.98 -7.73 11.20
CA PRO A 5 6.03 -7.18 12.15
C PRO A 5 4.91 -6.40 11.43
N THR A 6 3.71 -6.47 12.00
CA THR A 6 2.54 -5.73 11.56
C THR A 6 2.45 -4.37 12.29
N TYR A 7 1.55 -3.50 11.84
CA TYR A 7 1.26 -2.24 12.56
C TYR A 7 0.81 -2.48 14.01
N LYS A 8 0.18 -3.63 14.31
CA LYS A 8 -0.21 -4.00 15.68
C LYS A 8 1.01 -4.37 16.53
N ASP A 9 1.99 -5.03 15.92
CA ASP A 9 3.22 -5.44 16.60
C ASP A 9 4.11 -4.23 16.93
N LEU A 10 4.16 -3.25 16.02
CA LEU A 10 4.98 -2.04 16.17
C LEU A 10 4.26 -0.87 16.84
N GLY A 11 2.92 -0.89 16.92
CA GLY A 11 2.13 0.26 17.40
C GLY A 11 2.22 1.49 16.50
N ILE A 12 2.73 1.36 15.27
CA ILE A 12 2.91 2.44 14.30
C ILE A 12 2.43 2.00 12.91
N ASN A 13 1.72 2.88 12.21
CA ASN A 13 1.24 2.66 10.85
C ASN A 13 1.94 3.60 9.87
N ILE A 14 2.99 3.09 9.21
CA ILE A 14 3.80 3.88 8.27
C ILE A 14 2.98 4.42 7.10
N LYS A 15 2.07 3.62 6.51
CA LYS A 15 1.23 4.05 5.39
C LYS A 15 0.37 5.25 5.78
N GLU A 16 -0.26 5.20 6.96
CA GLU A 16 -1.08 6.29 7.47
C GLU A 16 -0.25 7.56 7.75
N ILE A 17 0.94 7.43 8.33
CA ILE A 17 1.86 8.57 8.54
C ILE A 17 2.22 9.23 7.20
N LEU A 18 2.57 8.42 6.20
CA LEU A 18 2.95 8.92 4.87
C LEU A 18 1.78 9.65 4.19
N TRP A 19 0.57 9.09 4.25
CA TRP A 19 -0.61 9.72 3.65
C TRP A 19 -1.06 11.00 4.37
N LYS A 20 -0.90 11.09 5.71
CA LYS A 20 -1.27 12.30 6.48
C LYS A 20 -0.32 13.47 6.25
N ASN A 21 0.98 13.20 6.15
CA ASN A 21 2.00 14.25 6.09
C ASN A 21 2.49 14.54 4.66
N ASP A 22 2.31 13.60 3.74
CA ASP A 22 2.70 13.74 2.33
C ASP A 22 4.13 14.25 2.08
N PHE A 23 5.11 13.62 2.72
CA PHE A 23 6.53 13.96 2.56
C PHE A 23 6.96 14.04 1.09
N LYS A 24 7.59 15.14 0.67
CA LYS A 24 8.00 15.33 -0.74
C LYS A 24 9.12 14.39 -1.14
N THR A 25 10.09 14.18 -0.26
CA THR A 25 11.24 13.30 -0.50
C THR A 25 11.32 12.19 0.55
N PHE A 26 12.06 11.12 0.23
CA PHE A 26 12.35 10.07 1.21
C PHE A 26 13.20 10.62 2.37
N GLU A 27 14.09 11.58 2.11
CA GLU A 27 14.95 12.14 3.15
C GLU A 27 14.13 12.95 4.17
N ASP A 28 13.10 13.69 3.73
CA ASP A 28 12.18 14.38 4.66
C ASP A 28 11.48 13.38 5.59
N PHE A 29 10.96 12.29 5.02
CA PHE A 29 10.29 11.24 5.78
C PHE A 29 11.25 10.54 6.75
N LYS A 30 12.45 10.21 6.28
CA LYS A 30 13.51 9.56 7.07
C LYS A 30 13.95 10.45 8.23
N ASN A 31 14.19 11.74 7.99
CA ASN A 31 14.59 12.68 9.04
C ASN A 31 13.51 12.82 10.13
N ALA A 32 12.23 12.79 9.74
CA ALA A 32 11.13 12.92 10.69
C ALA A 32 10.83 11.63 11.48
N TYR A 33 10.93 10.45 10.86
CA TYR A 33 10.39 9.20 11.44
C TYR A 33 11.36 8.02 11.55
N SER A 34 12.57 8.09 10.98
CA SER A 34 13.49 6.95 10.99
C SER A 34 13.96 6.58 12.39
N ALA A 35 14.42 7.55 13.18
CA ALA A 35 14.90 7.29 14.54
C ALA A 35 13.83 6.64 15.45
N PRO A 36 12.61 7.18 15.58
CA PRO A 36 11.58 6.52 16.40
C PRO A 36 11.17 5.15 15.84
N PHE A 37 11.06 5.01 14.50
CA PHE A 37 10.75 3.71 13.90
C PHE A 37 11.84 2.66 14.18
N CYS A 38 13.11 3.02 14.05
CA CYS A 38 14.25 2.14 14.33
C CYS A 38 14.26 1.66 15.79
N ALA A 39 13.95 2.55 16.75
CA ALA A 39 13.88 2.18 18.16
C ALA A 39 12.77 1.14 18.41
N ILE A 40 11.58 1.37 17.85
CA ILE A 40 10.44 0.44 17.93
C ILE A 40 10.77 -0.92 17.28
N LEU A 41 11.34 -0.89 16.07
CA LEU A 41 11.71 -2.10 15.34
C LEU A 41 12.78 -2.90 16.08
N GLY A 42 13.82 -2.23 16.58
CA GLY A 42 14.89 -2.85 17.36
C GLY A 42 14.35 -3.52 18.62
N HIS A 43 13.47 -2.83 19.35
CA HIS A 43 12.81 -3.39 20.54
C HIS A 43 11.97 -4.63 20.18
N TYR A 44 11.15 -4.57 19.13
CA TYR A 44 10.36 -5.71 18.68
C TYR A 44 11.24 -6.92 18.31
N LEU A 45 12.30 -6.70 17.54
CA LEU A 45 13.19 -7.78 17.11
C LEU A 45 13.93 -8.40 18.30
N HIS A 46 14.36 -7.59 19.27
CA HIS A 46 15.01 -8.08 20.48
C HIS A 46 14.05 -8.94 21.32
N LYS A 47 12.83 -8.45 21.57
CA LYS A 47 11.79 -9.18 22.31
C LYS A 47 11.43 -10.52 21.68
N ASN A 48 11.61 -10.65 20.37
CA ASN A 48 11.30 -11.86 19.61
C ASN A 48 12.52 -12.74 19.29
N ASN A 49 13.70 -12.46 19.87
CA ASN A 49 14.96 -13.16 19.61
C ASN A 49 15.36 -13.19 18.12
N LYS A 50 15.13 -12.08 17.41
CA LYS A 50 15.40 -11.92 15.96
C LYS A 50 16.26 -10.71 15.63
N HIS A 51 16.89 -10.09 16.63
CA HIS A 51 17.69 -8.88 16.43
C HIS A 51 19.03 -9.21 15.79
N THR A 52 19.06 -9.21 14.46
CA THR A 52 20.28 -9.30 13.64
C THR A 52 20.30 -8.12 12.67
N ALA A 53 21.49 -7.73 12.19
CA ALA A 53 21.63 -6.67 11.19
C ALA A 53 20.82 -6.95 9.92
N GLU A 54 20.81 -8.21 9.47
CA GLU A 54 20.04 -8.67 8.31
C GLU A 54 18.52 -8.51 8.52
N ASN A 55 18.00 -9.02 9.65
CA ASN A 55 16.56 -8.92 9.95
C ASN A 55 16.11 -7.47 10.12
N PHE A 56 16.93 -6.65 10.79
CA PHE A 56 16.67 -5.23 10.96
C PHE A 56 16.62 -4.51 9.61
N SER A 57 17.65 -4.70 8.78
CA SER A 57 17.74 -4.10 7.44
C SER A 57 16.57 -4.52 6.56
N LEU A 58 16.22 -5.81 6.55
CA LEU A 58 15.08 -6.33 5.80
C LEU A 58 13.77 -5.67 6.24
N ALA A 59 13.48 -5.65 7.54
CA ALA A 59 12.24 -5.09 8.05
C ALA A 59 12.17 -3.58 7.83
N TYR A 60 13.28 -2.86 8.02
CA TYR A 60 13.38 -1.43 7.73
C TYR A 60 13.11 -1.15 6.25
N ASN A 61 13.77 -1.87 5.34
CA ASN A 61 13.59 -1.67 3.91
C ASN A 61 12.15 -1.93 3.48
N VAL A 62 11.54 -3.04 3.93
CA VAL A 62 10.18 -3.41 3.52
C VAL A 62 9.14 -2.45 4.08
N ILE A 63 9.21 -2.12 5.36
CA ILE A 63 8.15 -1.38 6.04
C ILE A 63 8.33 0.13 5.86
N PHE A 64 9.55 0.64 5.99
CA PHE A 64 9.83 2.06 6.00
C PHE A 64 10.13 2.59 4.59
N TYR A 65 11.20 2.09 3.95
CA TYR A 65 11.63 2.58 2.64
C TYR A 65 10.62 2.24 1.53
N TYR A 66 10.28 0.96 1.36
CA TYR A 66 9.28 0.56 0.37
C TYR A 66 7.87 1.02 0.74
N GLY A 67 7.59 1.29 2.02
CA GLY A 67 6.38 2.00 2.45
C GLY A 67 6.25 3.36 1.77
N TYR A 68 7.31 4.19 1.83
CA TYR A 68 7.36 5.49 1.16
C TYR A 68 7.20 5.35 -0.37
N ILE A 69 7.97 4.46 -0.99
CA ILE A 69 7.91 4.25 -2.45
C ILE A 69 6.53 3.78 -2.90
N ASN A 70 5.87 2.92 -2.12
CA ASN A 70 4.51 2.46 -2.41
C ASN A 70 3.49 3.59 -2.29
N GLN A 71 3.58 4.40 -1.23
CA GLN A 71 2.69 5.56 -1.08
C GLN A 71 2.81 6.53 -2.26
N LYS A 72 4.03 6.80 -2.75
CA LYS A 72 4.21 7.68 -3.92
C LYS A 72 3.58 7.11 -5.18
N ARG A 73 3.68 5.81 -5.40
CA ARG A 73 3.02 5.12 -6.52
C ARG A 73 1.50 5.16 -6.41
N GLU A 74 0.96 4.88 -5.22
CA GLU A 74 -0.48 4.95 -4.96
C GLU A 74 -1.00 6.38 -5.16
N LYS A 75 -0.28 7.39 -4.65
CA LYS A 75 -0.64 8.79 -4.79
C LYS A 75 -0.60 9.27 -6.24
N GLU A 76 0.36 8.82 -7.02
CA GLU A 76 0.39 9.11 -8.46
C GLU A 76 -0.89 8.63 -9.15
N LEU A 77 -1.31 7.39 -8.92
CA LEU A 77 -2.55 6.87 -9.50
C LEU A 77 -3.78 7.60 -8.97
N LEU A 78 -3.80 7.93 -7.68
CA LEU A 78 -4.87 8.72 -7.07
C LEU A 78 -5.04 10.05 -7.81
N ASN A 79 -3.95 10.77 -8.06
CA ASN A 79 -3.99 12.05 -8.75
C ASN A 79 -4.51 11.90 -10.18
N ILE A 80 -4.01 10.91 -10.94
CA ILE A 80 -4.47 10.62 -12.31
C ILE A 80 -5.98 10.36 -12.33
N LEU A 81 -6.48 9.52 -11.43
CA LEU A 81 -7.91 9.22 -11.34
C LEU A 81 -8.73 10.45 -10.95
N SER A 82 -8.20 11.27 -10.03
CA SER A 82 -8.86 12.51 -9.60
C SER A 82 -8.97 13.52 -10.74
N GLU A 83 -7.92 13.67 -11.56
CA GLU A 83 -7.91 14.50 -12.77
C GLU A 83 -8.93 14.00 -13.82
N LYS A 84 -9.22 12.70 -13.84
CA LYS A 84 -10.27 12.09 -14.67
C LYS A 84 -11.68 12.19 -14.06
N GLY A 85 -11.84 12.88 -12.94
CA GLY A 85 -13.13 13.12 -12.29
C GLY A 85 -13.58 12.06 -11.28
N PHE A 86 -12.72 11.11 -10.92
CA PHE A 86 -13.03 10.15 -9.87
C PHE A 86 -12.88 10.80 -8.49
N SER A 87 -13.78 10.48 -7.56
CA SER A 87 -13.55 10.71 -6.12
C SER A 87 -12.72 9.56 -5.56
N VAL A 88 -11.48 9.81 -5.13
CA VAL A 88 -10.53 8.76 -4.72
C VAL A 88 -10.04 8.97 -3.30
N LYS A 89 -9.92 7.88 -2.53
CA LYS A 89 -9.32 7.87 -1.20
C LYS A 89 -8.38 6.69 -0.98
N PRO A 90 -7.30 6.85 -0.21
CA PRO A 90 -6.49 5.73 0.23
C PRO A 90 -7.22 4.87 1.25
N SER A 91 -6.79 3.61 1.38
CA SER A 91 -7.23 2.69 2.41
C SER A 91 -6.14 2.53 3.49
N PHE A 92 -6.55 2.06 4.67
CA PHE A 92 -5.64 1.78 5.78
C PHE A 92 -6.07 0.51 6.52
N LEU A 93 -5.20 0.05 7.44
CA LEU A 93 -5.49 -1.00 8.41
C LEU A 93 -5.99 -2.29 7.73
N ILE A 94 -7.18 -2.78 8.09
CA ILE A 94 -7.72 -4.06 7.60
C ILE A 94 -7.87 -4.05 6.07
N LEU A 95 -8.36 -2.95 5.49
CA LEU A 95 -8.59 -2.86 4.04
C LEU A 95 -7.28 -3.03 3.26
N ASP A 96 -6.19 -2.44 3.76
CA ASP A 96 -4.87 -2.53 3.18
C ASP A 96 -4.16 -3.85 3.56
N ALA A 97 -3.89 -4.03 4.86
CA ALA A 97 -3.04 -5.09 5.37
C ALA A 97 -3.63 -6.51 5.27
N VAL A 98 -4.96 -6.64 5.23
CA VAL A 98 -5.65 -7.95 5.18
C VAL A 98 -6.33 -8.16 3.84
N ILE A 99 -7.11 -7.18 3.38
CA ILE A 99 -7.86 -7.32 2.13
C ILE A 99 -6.96 -7.04 0.93
N GLY A 100 -5.99 -6.14 1.03
CA GLY A 100 -5.09 -5.78 -0.07
C GLY A 100 -5.64 -4.72 -1.02
N ILE A 101 -6.62 -3.93 -0.58
CA ILE A 101 -7.14 -2.76 -1.31
C ILE A 101 -6.26 -1.59 -0.93
N ASP A 102 -5.70 -0.86 -1.90
CA ASP A 102 -4.84 0.30 -1.66
C ASP A 102 -5.59 1.63 -1.84
N LEU A 103 -6.48 1.69 -2.84
CA LEU A 103 -7.32 2.85 -3.13
C LEU A 103 -8.79 2.43 -3.29
N ILE A 104 -9.71 3.34 -2.97
CA ILE A 104 -11.12 3.25 -3.31
C ILE A 104 -11.46 4.47 -4.16
N ALA A 105 -11.99 4.24 -5.37
CA ALA A 105 -12.38 5.29 -6.30
C ALA A 105 -13.87 5.18 -6.63
N SER A 106 -14.54 6.31 -6.80
CA SER A 106 -15.96 6.37 -7.20
C SER A 106 -16.15 7.30 -8.39
N PHE A 107 -16.91 6.85 -9.39
CA PHE A 107 -17.21 7.60 -10.62
C PHE A 107 -18.51 7.08 -11.26
N ASN A 108 -19.40 7.97 -11.68
CA ASN A 108 -20.70 7.65 -12.29
C ASN A 108 -21.46 6.53 -11.55
N ASP A 109 -21.69 6.72 -10.25
CA ASP A 109 -22.38 5.78 -9.33
C ASP A 109 -21.72 4.40 -9.17
N LYS A 110 -20.52 4.20 -9.72
CA LYS A 110 -19.73 2.98 -9.56
C LYS A 110 -18.62 3.22 -8.56
N THR A 111 -18.37 2.22 -7.73
CA THR A 111 -17.24 2.21 -6.80
C THR A 111 -16.27 1.09 -7.15
N TYR A 112 -15.00 1.42 -7.17
CA TYR A 112 -13.88 0.57 -7.56
C TYR A 112 -12.97 0.39 -6.35
N VAL A 113 -12.60 -0.85 -6.07
CA VAL A 113 -11.53 -1.20 -5.12
C VAL A 113 -10.29 -1.55 -5.92
N ILE A 114 -9.20 -0.83 -5.67
CA ILE A 114 -8.01 -0.86 -6.50
C ILE A 114 -6.85 -1.39 -5.65
N GLN A 115 -6.19 -2.45 -6.14
CA GLN A 115 -4.89 -2.87 -5.64
C GLN A 115 -3.80 -2.33 -6.56
N VAL A 116 -2.79 -1.68 -5.98
CA VAL A 116 -1.69 -1.02 -6.69
C VAL A 116 -0.40 -1.79 -6.44
N LYS A 117 0.30 -2.19 -7.51
CA LYS A 117 1.57 -2.92 -7.42
C LYS A 117 2.65 -2.34 -8.34
N PRO A 118 3.94 -2.57 -8.05
CA PRO A 118 5.03 -2.19 -8.96
C PRO A 118 5.13 -3.09 -10.21
N ASN A 119 4.40 -4.20 -10.25
CA ASN A 119 4.39 -5.16 -11.36
C ASN A 119 3.06 -5.94 -11.34
N ASN A 120 2.87 -6.84 -12.30
CA ASN A 120 1.67 -7.63 -12.44
C ASN A 120 1.51 -8.78 -11.42
N LYS A 121 2.32 -8.83 -10.35
CA LYS A 121 2.22 -9.84 -9.28
C LYS A 121 1.27 -9.35 -8.17
N PHE A 122 -0.02 -9.50 -8.43
CA PHE A 122 -1.07 -9.20 -7.47
C PHE A 122 -1.27 -10.33 -6.46
N ASN A 123 -1.90 -10.01 -5.33
CA ASN A 123 -2.16 -10.96 -4.26
C ASN A 123 -3.51 -10.69 -3.59
N ASN A 124 -3.90 -11.52 -2.64
CA ASN A 124 -5.16 -11.38 -1.88
C ASN A 124 -6.44 -11.40 -2.75
N PHE A 125 -6.40 -12.00 -3.94
CA PHE A 125 -7.52 -12.07 -4.89
C PHE A 125 -8.84 -12.49 -4.25
N LYS A 126 -8.83 -13.56 -3.44
CA LYS A 126 -10.02 -14.07 -2.75
C LYS A 126 -10.65 -13.02 -1.84
N TYR A 127 -9.83 -12.30 -1.06
CA TYR A 127 -10.30 -11.30 -0.11
C TYR A 127 -10.86 -10.07 -0.81
N ILE A 128 -10.15 -9.53 -1.81
CA ILE A 128 -10.62 -8.36 -2.58
C ILE A 128 -11.92 -8.67 -3.29
N LYS A 129 -12.01 -9.82 -3.99
CA LYS A 129 -13.23 -10.24 -4.70
C LYS A 129 -14.41 -10.38 -3.74
N THR A 130 -14.19 -11.05 -2.61
CA THR A 130 -15.24 -11.23 -1.59
C THR A 130 -15.71 -9.89 -1.03
N TYR A 131 -14.78 -8.98 -0.72
CA TYR A 131 -15.10 -7.65 -0.22
C TYR A 131 -15.93 -6.85 -1.24
N ALA A 132 -15.52 -6.89 -2.51
CA ALA A 132 -16.14 -6.17 -3.60
C ALA A 132 -17.55 -6.69 -3.90
N THR A 133 -17.72 -8.02 -4.05
CA THR A 133 -19.02 -8.64 -4.31
C THR A 133 -20.04 -8.31 -3.22
N LYS A 134 -19.66 -8.36 -1.94
CA LYS A 134 -20.55 -8.01 -0.81
C LYS A 134 -21.05 -6.56 -0.82
N ARG A 135 -20.38 -5.66 -1.57
CA ARG A 135 -20.68 -4.22 -1.62
C ARG A 135 -21.11 -3.75 -3.00
N ASN A 136 -21.25 -4.67 -3.96
CA ASN A 136 -21.47 -4.34 -5.36
C ASN A 136 -20.40 -3.39 -5.95
N TYR A 137 -19.13 -3.61 -5.59
CA TYR A 137 -17.99 -2.86 -6.10
C TYR A 137 -17.27 -3.59 -7.22
N TYR A 138 -16.58 -2.83 -8.06
CA TYR A 138 -15.71 -3.35 -9.12
C TYR A 138 -14.29 -3.53 -8.59
N VAL A 139 -13.60 -4.58 -9.04
CA VAL A 139 -12.20 -4.82 -8.68
C VAL A 139 -11.31 -4.38 -9.83
N ILE A 140 -10.27 -3.61 -9.51
CA ILE A 140 -9.24 -3.19 -10.43
C ILE A 140 -7.88 -3.57 -9.84
N PHE A 141 -7.05 -4.20 -10.66
CA PHE A 141 -5.64 -4.44 -10.34
C PHE A 141 -4.80 -3.51 -11.20
N ALA A 142 -4.10 -2.58 -10.58
CA ALA A 142 -3.30 -1.57 -11.26
C ALA A 142 -1.82 -1.82 -11.01
N TYR A 143 -1.02 -1.78 -12.07
CA TYR A 143 0.43 -1.75 -11.92
C TYR A 143 1.07 -0.77 -12.88
N LYS A 144 2.24 -0.28 -12.49
CA LYS A 144 3.04 0.64 -13.31
C LYS A 144 4.26 -0.11 -13.83
N LYS A 145 4.48 -0.07 -15.15
CA LYS A 145 5.71 -0.55 -15.78
C LYS A 145 6.32 0.63 -16.54
N GLN A 146 7.56 0.96 -16.19
CA GLN A 146 8.21 2.21 -16.65
C GLN A 146 7.33 3.41 -16.27
N ASN A 147 6.79 4.13 -17.27
CA ASN A 147 5.93 5.30 -17.07
C ASN A 147 4.47 5.07 -17.51
N LYS A 148 4.07 3.82 -17.73
CA LYS A 148 2.70 3.48 -18.15
C LYS A 148 1.97 2.67 -17.10
N TRP A 149 0.70 3.02 -16.88
CA TRP A 149 -0.24 2.29 -16.05
C TRP A 149 -0.97 1.23 -16.86
N PHE A 150 -1.13 0.06 -16.26
CA PHE A 150 -1.83 -1.09 -16.79
C PHE A 150 -2.89 -1.53 -15.79
N PHE A 151 -4.04 -1.97 -16.30
CA PHE A 151 -5.21 -2.28 -15.49
C PHE A 151 -5.77 -3.65 -15.86
N TYR A 152 -6.06 -4.45 -14.85
CA TYR A 152 -6.79 -5.71 -15.00
C TYR A 152 -8.11 -5.69 -14.23
N ASP A 153 -9.11 -6.37 -14.78
CA ASP A 153 -10.39 -6.63 -14.10
C ASP A 153 -10.27 -7.74 -13.05
N LYS A 154 -11.41 -8.08 -12.42
CA LYS A 154 -11.49 -9.19 -11.44
C LYS A 154 -11.05 -10.56 -12.00
N ASN A 155 -11.04 -10.74 -13.32
CA ASN A 155 -10.68 -11.98 -14.01
C ASN A 155 -9.26 -11.96 -14.57
N MET A 156 -8.45 -10.95 -14.22
CA MET A 156 -7.09 -10.75 -14.75
C MET A 156 -7.05 -10.50 -16.25
N LYS A 157 -8.12 -9.95 -16.84
CA LYS A 157 -8.13 -9.48 -18.23
C LYS A 157 -7.74 -8.01 -18.29
N GLU A 158 -6.88 -7.65 -19.24
CA GLU A 158 -6.49 -6.25 -19.50
C GLU A 158 -7.69 -5.42 -19.94
N ILE A 159 -7.82 -4.24 -19.35
CA ILE A 159 -8.92 -3.31 -19.61
C ILE A 159 -8.39 -1.90 -19.81
N THR A 160 -9.15 -1.10 -20.56
CA THR A 160 -9.01 0.35 -20.55
C THR A 160 -9.85 0.90 -19.40
N PHE A 161 -9.21 1.57 -18.45
CA PHE A 161 -9.87 2.11 -17.25
C PHE A 161 -9.80 3.64 -17.15
N ILE A 162 -8.72 4.25 -17.66
CA ILE A 162 -8.47 5.70 -17.69
C ILE A 162 -8.18 6.20 -19.09
#